data_AF-A0A3C0SZB3-F1
#
_entry.id   AF-A0A3C0SZB3-F1
#
_cell.length_a   1.000
_cell.length_b   1.000
_cell.length_c   1.000
_cell.angle_alpha   90.00
_cell.angle_beta   90.00
_cell.angle_gamma   90.00
#
_symmetry.space_group_name_H-M   'P 1'
#
loop_
_entity.id
_entity.type
_entity.pdbx_description
1 polymer ?
#
loop_
_entity_poly.entity_id
_entity_poly.type
_entity_poly.pdbx_seq_one_letter_code
_entity_poly.pdbx_strand_id
1 'polypeptide(L)'
;MGVLGEFLIIAAAAFAGSILAQIPGFPLPSAVAGMLLMLILLLSGIIKLERVRRAADFFLKFLPLFFIPLIVNLLKEGEVLSEYGLEIIAIISITTVITLAVTGLTAKLLLKLIGRGNKAHD
;
A
#
# COMPACT_ATOMS: atom_id res chain seq x y z
N MET A 1 22.35 11.95 7.44
CA MET A 1 21.90 12.14 6.04
C MET A 1 20.92 13.29 6.00
N GLY A 2 21.02 14.17 5.01
CA GLY A 2 20.01 15.20 4.75
C GLY A 2 18.76 14.59 4.09
N VAL A 3 17.67 15.37 4.04
CA VAL A 3 16.39 14.95 3.43
C VAL A 3 16.58 14.50 1.97
N LEU A 4 17.54 15.09 1.25
CA LEU A 4 17.89 14.69 -0.11
C LEU A 4 18.39 13.24 -0.20
N GLY A 5 19.16 12.78 0.79
CA GLY A 5 19.64 11.39 0.83
C GLY A 5 18.50 10.39 1.09
N GLU A 6 17.55 10.77 1.95
CA GLU A 6 16.37 9.95 2.22
C GLU A 6 15.47 9.84 0.99
N PHE A 7 15.29 10.95 0.26
CA PHE A 7 14.57 10.98 -1.02
C PHE A 7 15.23 10.09 -2.07
N LEU A 8 16.57 10.17 -2.22
CA LEU A 8 17.31 9.36 -3.18
C LEU A 8 17.17 7.86 -2.89
N ILE A 9 17.10 7.47 -1.62
CA ILE A 9 16.87 6.08 -1.24
C ILE A 9 15.47 5.62 -1.70
N ILE A 10 14.43 6.42 -1.46
CA ILE A 10 13.06 6.14 -1.93
C ILE A 10 13.01 6.07 -3.47
N ALA A 11 13.62 7.04 -4.14
CA ALA A 11 13.66 7.10 -5.60
C ALA A 11 14.43 5.92 -6.22
N ALA A 12 15.56 5.52 -5.61
CA ALA A 12 16.34 4.38 -6.07
C ALA A 12 15.55 3.07 -5.97
N ALA A 13 14.79 2.86 -4.89
CA ALA A 13 13.96 1.67 -4.76
C ALA A 13 12.77 1.68 -5.75
N ALA A 14 12.15 2.85 -5.99
CA ALA A 14 11.11 2.98 -7.00
C ALA A 14 11.66 2.68 -8.41
N PHE A 15 12.85 3.19 -8.73
CA PHE A 15 13.51 2.92 -10.00
C PHE A 15 13.89 1.45 -10.14
N ALA A 16 14.47 0.84 -9.12
CA ALA A 16 14.74 -0.61 -9.11
C ALA A 16 13.45 -1.43 -9.30
N GLY A 17 12.35 -1.02 -8.65
CA GLY A 17 11.04 -1.65 -8.83
C GLY A 17 10.52 -1.55 -10.26
N SER A 18 10.78 -0.44 -10.95
CA SER A 18 10.43 -0.29 -12.37
C SER A 18 11.20 -1.26 -13.27
N ILE A 19 12.49 -1.49 -12.99
CA ILE A 19 13.31 -2.48 -13.71
C ILE A 19 12.76 -3.89 -13.46
N LEU A 20 12.41 -4.21 -12.21
CA LEU A 20 11.81 -5.51 -11.89
C LEU A 20 10.48 -5.74 -12.61
N ALA A 21 9.64 -4.71 -12.71
CA ALA A 21 8.36 -4.80 -13.38
C ALA A 21 8.47 -4.95 -14.91
N GLN A 22 9.65 -4.74 -15.50
CA GLN A 22 9.92 -5.02 -16.92
C GLN A 22 10.31 -6.48 -17.17
N ILE A 23 10.55 -7.28 -16.12
CA ILE A 23 10.85 -8.69 -16.27
C ILE A 23 9.60 -9.41 -16.81
N PRO A 24 9.70 -10.17 -17.92
CA PRO A 24 8.57 -10.86 -18.51
C PRO A 24 7.97 -11.86 -17.50
N GLY A 25 6.65 -11.78 -17.31
CA GLY A 25 5.90 -12.64 -16.38
C GLY A 25 5.62 -12.02 -15.01
N PHE A 26 6.07 -10.79 -14.74
CA PHE A 26 5.77 -10.11 -13.47
C PHE A 26 4.40 -9.41 -13.52
N PRO A 27 3.42 -9.78 -12.65
CA PRO A 27 2.04 -9.31 -12.76
C PRO A 27 1.76 -7.99 -12.04
N LEU A 28 2.73 -7.46 -11.29
CA LEU A 28 2.51 -6.30 -10.42
C LEU A 28 2.91 -4.98 -11.12
N PRO A 29 2.17 -3.89 -10.87
CA PRO A 29 2.59 -2.56 -11.31
C PRO A 29 3.96 -2.18 -10.73
N SER A 30 4.71 -1.35 -11.48
CA SER A 30 6.04 -0.86 -11.09
C SER A 30 6.06 -0.19 -9.71
N ALA A 31 5.04 0.60 -9.38
CA ALA A 31 4.91 1.24 -8.08
C ALA A 31 4.83 0.22 -6.93
N VAL A 32 4.05 -0.85 -7.11
CA VAL A 32 3.91 -1.92 -6.10
C VAL A 32 5.22 -2.70 -5.96
N ALA A 33 5.92 -2.96 -7.07
CA ALA A 33 7.24 -3.60 -7.05
C ALA A 33 8.26 -2.81 -6.21
N GLY A 34 8.30 -1.49 -6.41
CA GLY A 34 9.16 -0.60 -5.62
C GLY A 34 8.81 -0.57 -4.13
N MET A 35 7.52 -0.62 -3.78
CA MET A 35 7.07 -0.72 -2.40
C MET A 35 7.50 -2.04 -1.74
N LEU A 36 7.34 -3.17 -2.45
CA LEU A 36 7.76 -4.47 -1.95
C LEU A 36 9.29 -4.55 -1.77
N LEU A 37 10.05 -4.00 -2.72
CA LEU A 37 11.50 -3.88 -2.60
C LEU A 37 11.89 -3.07 -1.36
N MET A 38 11.27 -1.92 -1.15
CA MET A 38 11.51 -1.12 0.07
C MET A 38 11.19 -1.90 1.33
N LEU A 39 10.07 -2.62 1.35
CA LEU A 39 9.68 -3.46 2.49
C LEU A 39 10.76 -4.51 2.77
N ILE A 40 11.26 -5.21 1.76
CA ILE A 40 12.33 -6.21 1.91
C ILE A 40 13.62 -5.56 2.43
N LEU A 41 13.98 -4.37 1.94
CA LEU A 41 15.17 -3.63 2.39
C LEU A 41 15.06 -3.14 3.84
N LEU A 42 13.84 -2.81 4.29
CA LEU A 42 13.55 -2.46 5.69
C LEU A 42 13.57 -3.70 6.59
N LEU A 43 12.93 -4.81 6.16
CA LEU A 43 12.89 -6.05 6.92
C LEU A 43 14.27 -6.72 7.06
N SER A 44 15.11 -6.64 6.03
CA SER A 44 16.50 -7.13 6.07
C SER A 44 17.44 -6.27 6.92
N GLY A 45 17.00 -5.09 7.37
CA GLY A 45 17.80 -4.18 8.19
C GLY A 45 18.92 -3.44 7.44
N ILE A 46 19.04 -3.65 6.12
CA ILE A 46 19.99 -2.93 5.25
C ILE A 46 19.69 -1.43 5.28
N ILE A 47 18.40 -1.08 5.21
CA ILE A 47 17.91 0.28 5.34
C ILE A 47 17.16 0.37 6.66
N LYS A 48 17.58 1.29 7.52
CA LYS A 48 16.85 1.61 8.75
C LYS A 48 15.71 2.59 8.45
N LEU A 49 14.57 2.43 9.12
CA LEU A 49 13.39 3.28 8.92
C LEU A 49 13.71 4.78 9.09
N GLU A 50 14.59 5.11 10.03
CA GLU A 50 15.01 6.50 10.30
C GLU A 50 15.74 7.14 9.11
N ARG A 51 16.24 6.34 8.15
CA ARG A 51 16.94 6.82 6.95
C ARG A 51 16.01 7.17 5.79
N VAL A 52 14.71 6.92 5.92
CA VAL A 52 13.71 7.25 4.89
C VAL A 52 12.54 8.06 5.44
N ARG A 53 12.41 8.13 6.78
CA ARG A 53 11.22 8.65 7.45
C ARG A 53 10.90 10.10 7.12
N ARG A 54 11.85 11.03 7.10
CA ARG A 54 11.55 12.45 6.87
C ARG A 54 11.12 12.71 5.43
N ALA A 55 11.77 12.06 4.47
CA ALA A 55 11.33 12.14 3.07
C ALA A 55 9.97 11.47 2.86
N ALA A 56 9.74 10.29 3.44
CA ALA A 56 8.44 9.60 3.38
C ALA A 56 7.32 10.46 3.99
N ASP A 57 7.52 11.00 5.20
CA ASP A 57 6.55 11.87 5.87
C ASP A 57 6.27 13.14 5.04
N PHE A 58 7.27 13.69 4.35
CA PHE A 58 7.07 14.79 3.42
C PHE A 58 6.12 14.41 2.29
N PHE A 59 6.36 13.29 1.59
CA PHE A 59 5.48 12.83 0.52
C PHE A 59 4.06 12.50 1.00
N LEU A 60 3.94 11.87 2.17
CA LEU A 60 2.65 11.54 2.78
C LEU A 60 1.82 12.80 3.06
N LYS A 61 2.45 13.93 3.42
CA LYS A 61 1.75 15.21 3.57
C LYS A 61 1.15 15.73 2.25
N PHE A 62 1.79 15.45 1.12
CA PHE A 62 1.29 15.83 -0.21
C PHE A 62 0.45 14.73 -0.88
N LEU A 63 0.16 13.62 -0.18
CA LEU A 63 -0.67 12.55 -0.71
C LEU A 63 -2.02 13.02 -1.26
N PRO A 64 -2.76 13.95 -0.60
CA PRO A 64 -3.99 14.50 -1.17
C PRO A 64 -3.78 15.14 -2.54
N LEU A 65 -2.65 15.83 -2.75
CA LEU A 65 -2.33 16.47 -4.02
C LEU A 65 -2.10 15.43 -5.14
N PHE A 66 -1.57 14.25 -4.83
CA PHE A 66 -1.44 13.16 -5.80
C PHE A 66 -2.77 12.48 -6.13
N PHE A 67 -3.77 12.54 -5.25
CA PHE A 67 -5.12 12.03 -5.53
C PHE A 67 -5.94 12.97 -6.42
N ILE A 68 -5.68 14.28 -6.39
CA ILE A 68 -6.45 15.25 -7.20
C ILE A 68 -6.42 14.90 -8.69
N PRO A 69 -5.26 14.68 -9.35
CA PRO A 69 -5.23 14.29 -10.76
C PRO A 69 -5.99 13.00 -11.06
N LEU A 70 -5.91 12.01 -10.17
CA LEU A 70 -6.62 10.74 -10.30
C LEU A 70 -8.14 10.96 -10.28
N ILE A 71 -8.65 11.73 -9.32
CA ILE A 71 -10.08 12.02 -9.18
C ILE A 71 -10.57 12.87 -10.35
N VAL A 72 -9.82 13.90 -10.74
CA VAL A 72 -10.19 14.75 -11.90
C VAL A 72 -10.26 13.91 -13.18
N ASN A 73 -9.37 12.93 -13.36
CA ASN A 73 -9.43 12.03 -14.49
C ASN A 73 -10.68 11.14 -14.47
N LEU A 74 -11.07 10.65 -13.29
CA LEU A 74 -12.32 9.89 -13.11
C LEU A 74 -13.56 10.72 -13.43
N LEU A 75 -13.60 11.99 -13.01
CA LEU A 75 -14.74 12.88 -13.27
C LEU A 75 -14.92 13.22 -14.76
N LYS A 76 -13.87 13.10 -15.58
CA LYS A 76 -13.97 13.28 -17.04
C LYS A 76 -14.74 12.15 -17.71
N GLU A 77 -14.76 10.95 -17.12
CA GLU A 77 -15.57 9.81 -17.55
C GLU A 77 -17.03 9.96 -17.04
N GLY A 78 -17.61 11.14 -17.28
CA GLY A 78 -18.86 11.58 -16.64
C GLY A 78 -20.09 10.73 -16.96
N GLU A 79 -20.16 10.12 -18.14
CA GLU A 79 -21.27 9.25 -18.54
C GLU A 79 -21.35 8.01 -17.64
N VAL A 80 -20.23 7.29 -17.47
CA VAL A 80 -20.14 6.10 -16.60
C VAL A 80 -20.48 6.44 -15.16
N LEU A 81 -20.00 7.59 -14.68
CA LEU A 81 -20.24 8.00 -13.29
C LEU A 81 -21.70 8.43 -13.07
N SER A 82 -22.37 8.98 -14.08
CA SER A 82 -23.79 9.35 -14.00
C SER A 82 -24.72 8.14 -14.00
N GLU A 83 -24.36 7.09 -14.75
CA GLU A 83 -25.16 5.88 -14.89
C GLU A 83 -24.92 4.90 -13.71
N TYR A 84 -23.67 4.71 -13.31
CA TYR A 84 -23.27 3.70 -12.32
C TYR A 84 -22.78 4.26 -10.98
N GLY A 85 -22.75 5.59 -10.80
CA GLY A 85 -22.12 6.22 -9.63
C GLY A 85 -22.69 5.75 -8.29
N LEU A 86 -24.01 5.60 -8.18
CA LEU A 86 -24.66 5.08 -6.98
C LEU A 86 -24.31 3.61 -6.71
N GLU A 87 -24.26 2.79 -7.76
CA GLU A 87 -23.89 1.37 -7.65
C GLU A 87 -22.43 1.21 -7.23
N ILE A 88 -21.53 2.01 -7.79
CA ILE A 88 -20.11 2.04 -7.43
C ILE A 88 -19.95 2.39 -5.94
N ILE A 89 -20.62 3.44 -5.46
CA ILE A 89 -20.55 3.84 -4.04
C ILE A 89 -21.08 2.73 -3.12
N ALA A 90 -22.19 2.10 -3.50
CA ALA A 90 -22.77 1.01 -2.73
C ALA A 90 -21.82 -0.20 -2.67
N ILE A 91 -21.28 -0.63 -3.81
CA ILE A 91 -20.33 -1.75 -3.89
C ILE A 91 -19.08 -1.46 -3.09
N ILE A 92 -18.47 -0.27 -3.23
CA ILE A 92 -17.27 0.10 -2.46
C ILE A 92 -17.56 0.09 -0.96
N SER A 93 -18.67 0.67 -0.53
CA SER A 93 -19.02 0.75 0.90
C SER A 93 -19.25 -0.64 1.49
N ILE A 94 -20.05 -1.47 0.83
CA ILE A 94 -20.37 -2.83 1.29
C ILE A 94 -19.11 -3.70 1.30
N THR A 95 -18.33 -3.70 0.22
CA THR A 95 -17.09 -4.49 0.14
C THR A 95 -16.07 -4.05 1.19
N THR A 96 -15.90 -2.74 1.41
CA THR A 96 -14.99 -2.23 2.44
C THR A 96 -15.38 -2.72 3.83
N VAL A 97 -16.67 -2.63 4.21
CA VAL A 97 -17.16 -3.11 5.50
C VAL A 97 -16.96 -4.62 5.65
N ILE A 98 -17.31 -5.39 4.61
CA ILE A 98 -17.13 -6.85 4.62
C ILE A 98 -15.66 -7.22 4.74
N THR A 99 -14.78 -6.63 3.93
CA THR A 99 -13.34 -6.89 3.96
C THR A 99 -12.77 -6.59 5.35
N LEU A 100 -13.09 -5.43 5.94
CA LEU A 100 -12.65 -5.10 7.30
C LEU A 100 -13.16 -6.08 8.35
N ALA A 101 -14.44 -6.47 8.27
CA ALA A 101 -15.02 -7.45 9.19
C ALA A 101 -14.32 -8.82 9.07
N VAL A 102 -14.12 -9.31 7.86
CA VAL A 102 -13.45 -10.60 7.59
C VAL A 102 -11.99 -10.56 8.03
N THR A 103 -11.24 -9.51 7.72
CA THR A 103 -9.86 -9.34 8.17
C THR A 103 -9.78 -9.32 9.71
N GLY A 104 -10.67 -8.57 10.37
CA GLY A 104 -10.73 -8.49 11.83
C GLY A 104 -11.09 -9.83 12.50
N LEU A 105 -12.08 -10.54 11.95
CA LEU A 105 -12.46 -11.89 12.41
C LEU A 105 -11.31 -12.88 12.21
N THR A 106 -10.64 -12.85 11.07
CA THR A 106 -9.48 -13.71 10.77
C THR A 106 -8.33 -13.47 11.75
N ALA A 107 -7.99 -12.21 12.01
CA ALA A 107 -6.98 -11.86 13.01
C ALA A 107 -7.37 -12.36 14.41
N LYS A 108 -8.63 -12.19 14.82
CA LYS A 108 -9.15 -12.67 16.11
C LYS A 108 -9.11 -14.20 16.22
N LEU A 109 -9.43 -14.91 15.15
CA LEU A 109 -9.36 -16.37 15.10
C LEU A 109 -7.91 -16.87 15.20
N LEU A 110 -6.99 -16.27 14.45
CA LEU A 110 -5.57 -16.60 14.52
C LEU A 110 -5.01 -16.40 15.94
N LEU A 111 -5.30 -15.26 16.56
CA LEU A 111 -4.89 -15.00 17.94
C LEU A 111 -5.47 -16.02 18.94
N LYS A 112 -6.73 -16.42 18.76
CA LYS A 112 -7.37 -17.46 19.59
C LYS A 112 -6.75 -18.84 19.39
N LEU A 113 -6.35 -19.19 18.17
CA LEU A 113 -5.70 -20.47 17.87
C LEU A 113 -4.28 -20.53 18.44
N ILE A 114 -3.49 -19.46 18.28
CA ILE A 114 -2.15 -19.34 18.86
C ILE A 114 -2.24 -19.37 20.40
N GLY A 115 -3.19 -18.65 20.99
CA GLY A 115 -3.43 -18.64 22.44
C GLY A 115 -3.97 -19.96 23.02
N ARG A 116 -4.53 -20.87 22.21
CA ARG A 116 -4.93 -22.22 22.64
C ARG A 116 -3.75 -23.19 22.73
N GLY A 117 -2.69 -22.98 21.95
CA GLY A 117 -1.46 -23.78 22.05
C GLY A 117 -0.68 -23.58 23.34
N ASN A 118 -0.82 -22.39 23.97
CA ASN A 118 -0.12 -22.05 25.22
C ASN A 118 -0.85 -22.50 26.49
N LYS A 119 -2.00 -23.17 26.40
CA LYS A 119 -2.75 -23.72 27.55
C LYS A 119 -2.70 -25.24 27.65
N ALA A 120 -1.98 -25.92 26.75
CA ALA A 120 -1.84 -27.38 26.74
C ALA A 120 -0.49 -27.85 27.30
N HIS A 121 0.31 -26.94 27.88
CA HIS A 121 1.65 -27.19 28.39
C HIS A 121 1.88 -26.56 29.78
N ASP A 122 0.81 -26.47 30.57
CA ASP A 122 0.83 -26.22 32.02
C ASP A 122 0.09 -27.36 32.73
#